data_AF-A0A2M8NII6-F1
#
_entry.id   AF-A0A2M8NII6-F1
#
_cell.length_a   1.000
_cell.length_b   1.000
_cell.length_c   1.000
_cell.angle_alpha   90.00
_cell.angle_beta   90.00
_cell.angle_gamma   90.00
#
_symmetry.space_group_name_H-M   'P 1'
#
loop_
_entity.id
_entity.type
_entity.pdbx_description
1 polymer ?
#
loop_
_entity_poly.entity_id
_entity_poly.type
_entity_poly.pdbx_seq_one_letter_code
_entity_poly.pdbx_strand_id
1 'polypeptide(L)'
;MMLLIYGANGLSALTLALILARFAWVGWMFYAGMNANRPYGSGALAGVIALGVVQSILIENVTLDMFSQPIGTWLPRLISAFAWLGIGVFAARRGANARSAVREAIALRALIGAGLVWLAIIIGIVLALSAAGATENLLPVTDTGRWGGFLLTLLLTVVAIIGSFPLGVLLALGRRSSLPAIRITCIVFIELVRGVPLITVLFMAQLLVPLVNPALAEVDNVFRAMVGLTLFSAAYLAENVRGGLQ
;
A
#
# COMPACT_ATOMS: atom_id res chain seq x y z
N MET A 1 3.78 -24.13 12.71
CA MET A 1 4.64 -25.24 12.24
C MET A 1 5.84 -24.78 11.42
N MET A 2 5.77 -23.68 10.66
CA MET A 2 6.92 -23.10 9.94
C MET A 2 7.98 -22.47 10.89
N LEU A 3 7.55 -21.93 12.03
CA LEU A 3 8.40 -21.43 13.12
C LEU A 3 9.19 -22.54 13.88
N LEU A 4 8.73 -23.79 13.81
CA LEU A 4 9.36 -24.93 14.51
C LEU A 4 10.43 -25.63 13.68
N ILE A 5 10.51 -25.37 12.37
CA ILE A 5 11.42 -26.08 11.45
C ILE A 5 12.69 -25.25 11.14
N TYR A 6 12.62 -23.92 11.18
CA TYR A 6 13.74 -23.06 10.72
C TYR A 6 14.54 -22.34 11.81
N GLY A 7 14.10 -22.36 13.06
CA GLY A 7 14.73 -21.56 14.12
C GLY A 7 14.57 -20.05 13.86
N ALA A 8 14.67 -19.25 14.92
CA ALA A 8 14.52 -17.80 14.88
C ALA A 8 15.56 -17.06 13.99
N ASN A 9 16.59 -17.75 13.49
CA ASN A 9 17.75 -17.16 12.83
C ASN A 9 17.62 -16.96 11.31
N GLY A 10 16.42 -17.12 10.72
CA GLY A 10 16.23 -17.12 9.26
C GLY A 10 15.07 -16.28 8.71
N LEU A 11 14.34 -15.53 9.54
CA LEU A 11 13.21 -14.71 9.07
C LEU A 11 13.73 -13.36 8.55
N SER A 12 13.98 -13.27 7.25
CA SER A 12 14.24 -11.98 6.61
C SER A 12 12.99 -11.07 6.70
N ALA A 13 13.17 -9.75 6.70
CA ALA A 13 12.06 -8.79 6.68
C ALA A 13 11.10 -9.03 5.50
N LEU A 14 11.63 -9.50 4.37
CA LEU A 14 10.85 -9.91 3.21
C LEU A 14 9.96 -11.12 3.52
N THR A 15 10.50 -12.15 4.17
CA THR A 15 9.75 -13.35 4.57
C THR A 15 8.62 -13.01 5.55
N LEU A 16 8.88 -12.11 6.50
CA LEU A 16 7.86 -11.63 7.45
C LEU A 16 6.75 -10.84 6.73
N ALA A 17 7.11 -9.91 5.85
CA ALA A 17 6.15 -9.14 5.06
C ALA A 17 5.26 -10.04 4.19
N LEU A 18 5.86 -11.07 3.58
CA LEU A 18 5.16 -12.05 2.76
C LEU A 18 4.19 -12.91 3.58
N ILE A 19 4.56 -13.31 4.81
CA ILE A 19 3.66 -14.02 5.73
C ILE A 19 2.48 -13.13 6.10
N LEU A 20 2.72 -11.86 6.48
CA LEU A 20 1.65 -10.91 6.78
C LEU A 20 0.72 -10.71 5.58
N ALA A 21 1.26 -10.66 4.37
CA ALA A 21 0.45 -10.56 3.16
C ALA A 21 -0.52 -11.74 2.98
N ARG A 22 -0.18 -12.96 3.44
CA ARG A 22 -1.09 -14.13 3.33
C ARG A 22 -2.32 -14.00 4.19
N PHE A 23 -2.13 -13.51 5.41
CA PHE A 23 -3.26 -13.20 6.27
C PHE A 23 -4.09 -12.09 5.61
N ALA A 24 -3.46 -11.05 5.05
CA ALA A 24 -4.18 -9.89 4.47
C ALA A 24 -5.08 -10.34 3.33
N TRP A 25 -4.55 -11.24 2.51
CA TRP A 25 -5.26 -11.89 1.44
C TRP A 25 -6.52 -12.66 1.89
N VAL A 26 -6.52 -13.30 3.07
CA VAL A 26 -7.73 -13.96 3.62
C VAL A 26 -8.86 -12.96 3.90
N GLY A 27 -8.52 -11.75 4.38
CA GLY A 27 -9.50 -10.67 4.57
C GLY A 27 -10.09 -10.20 3.24
N TRP A 28 -9.25 -10.04 2.21
CA TRP A 28 -9.68 -9.72 0.86
C TRP A 28 -10.55 -10.82 0.23
N MET A 29 -10.27 -12.09 0.51
CA MET A 29 -11.09 -13.22 0.08
C MET A 29 -12.49 -13.19 0.70
N PHE A 30 -12.59 -12.92 2.00
CA PHE A 30 -13.88 -12.74 2.66
C PHE A 30 -14.69 -11.60 2.03
N TYR A 31 -14.06 -10.44 1.84
CA TYR A 31 -14.68 -9.27 1.21
C TYR A 31 -15.11 -9.53 -0.25
N ALA A 32 -14.26 -10.20 -1.04
CA ALA A 32 -14.58 -10.58 -2.41
C ALA A 32 -15.78 -11.56 -2.44
N GLY A 33 -15.84 -12.51 -1.50
CA GLY A 33 -16.98 -13.39 -1.31
C GLY A 33 -18.29 -12.65 -1.04
N MET A 34 -18.28 -11.65 -0.15
CA MET A 34 -19.45 -10.80 0.11
C MET A 34 -19.97 -10.13 -1.17
N ASN A 35 -19.07 -9.68 -2.04
CA ASN A 35 -19.39 -8.91 -3.23
C ASN A 35 -19.56 -9.73 -4.51
N ALA A 36 -19.37 -11.05 -4.48
CA ALA A 36 -19.26 -11.92 -5.65
C ALA A 36 -20.42 -11.86 -6.68
N ASN A 37 -21.65 -11.50 -6.29
CA ASN A 37 -22.80 -11.40 -7.22
C ASN A 37 -23.03 -9.99 -7.75
N ARG A 38 -22.20 -9.01 -7.39
CA ARG A 38 -22.23 -7.68 -8.01
C ARG A 38 -21.66 -7.79 -9.44
N PRO A 39 -21.99 -6.84 -10.35
CA PRO A 39 -21.51 -6.89 -11.74
C PRO A 39 -19.99 -7.03 -11.90
N TYR A 40 -19.23 -6.47 -10.95
CA TYR A 40 -17.75 -6.54 -10.90
C TYR A 40 -17.21 -7.58 -9.90
N GLY A 41 -18.09 -8.24 -9.15
CA GLY A 41 -17.73 -9.06 -7.99
C GLY A 41 -17.09 -10.39 -8.35
N SER A 42 -17.57 -11.05 -9.39
CA SER A 42 -17.01 -12.32 -9.88
C SER A 42 -15.61 -12.15 -10.43
N GLY A 43 -15.37 -11.05 -11.18
CA GLY A 43 -14.04 -10.66 -11.66
C GLY A 43 -13.08 -10.32 -10.52
N ALA A 44 -13.55 -9.57 -9.51
CA ALA A 44 -12.75 -9.26 -8.33
C ALA A 44 -12.37 -10.54 -7.53
N LEU A 45 -13.31 -11.47 -7.35
CA LEU A 45 -13.04 -12.75 -6.69
C LEU A 45 -12.01 -13.59 -7.47
N ALA A 46 -12.16 -13.68 -8.79
CA ALA A 46 -11.19 -14.37 -9.65
C ALA A 46 -9.79 -13.74 -9.57
N GLY A 47 -9.72 -12.40 -9.56
CA GLY A 47 -8.47 -11.66 -9.39
C GLY A 47 -7.80 -11.92 -8.03
N VAL A 48 -8.57 -11.92 -6.94
CA VAL A 48 -8.06 -12.21 -5.60
C VAL A 48 -7.59 -13.68 -5.50
N ILE A 49 -8.30 -14.65 -6.10
CA ILE A 49 -7.83 -16.04 -6.21
C ILE A 49 -6.48 -16.12 -6.94
N ALA A 50 -6.37 -15.49 -8.11
CA ALA A 50 -5.14 -15.51 -8.90
C ALA A 50 -3.96 -14.90 -8.14
N LEU A 51 -4.16 -13.78 -7.45
CA LEU A 51 -3.15 -13.15 -6.59
C LEU A 51 -2.68 -14.09 -5.48
N GLY A 52 -3.58 -14.86 -4.88
CA GLY A 52 -3.23 -15.82 -3.82
C GLY A 52 -2.41 -17.01 -4.32
N VAL A 53 -2.69 -17.49 -5.53
CA VAL A 53 -1.90 -18.54 -6.19
C VAL A 53 -0.50 -18.02 -6.50
N VAL A 54 -0.39 -16.85 -7.12
CA VAL A 54 0.91 -16.21 -7.43
C VAL A 54 1.71 -15.97 -6.16
N GLN A 55 1.07 -15.45 -5.12
CA GLN A 55 1.70 -15.23 -3.82
C GLN A 55 2.17 -16.55 -3.19
N SER A 56 1.36 -17.62 -3.26
CA SER A 56 1.77 -18.93 -2.73
C SER A 56 2.99 -19.48 -3.46
N ILE A 57 3.07 -19.25 -4.77
CA ILE A 57 4.22 -19.63 -5.59
C ILE A 57 5.48 -18.88 -5.17
N LEU A 58 5.39 -17.56 -5.02
CA LEU A 58 6.51 -16.70 -4.65
C LEU A 58 7.02 -16.95 -3.22
N ILE A 59 6.11 -17.18 -2.27
CA ILE A 59 6.49 -17.31 -0.84
C ILE A 59 7.09 -18.68 -0.54
N GLU A 60 6.52 -19.74 -1.10
CA GLU A 60 7.05 -21.10 -0.88
C GLU A 60 8.14 -21.48 -1.91
N ASN A 61 8.51 -20.56 -2.82
CA ASN A 61 9.41 -20.83 -3.93
C ASN A 61 8.98 -22.09 -4.72
N VAL A 62 7.68 -22.18 -5.05
CA VAL A 62 7.06 -23.28 -5.80
C VAL A 62 7.48 -23.18 -7.27
N THR A 63 8.69 -23.63 -7.59
CA THR A 63 9.27 -23.65 -8.95
C THR A 63 9.35 -25.06 -9.52
N LEU A 64 9.48 -25.19 -10.85
CA LEU A 64 9.60 -26.50 -11.51
C LEU A 64 10.82 -27.30 -11.00
N ASP A 65 11.89 -26.61 -10.61
CA ASP A 65 13.11 -27.21 -10.07
C ASP A 65 12.94 -27.76 -8.65
N MET A 66 11.82 -27.49 -7.96
CA MET A 66 11.61 -28.01 -6.61
C MET A 66 11.57 -29.54 -6.58
N PHE A 67 11.07 -30.16 -7.66
CA PHE A 67 10.87 -31.61 -7.73
C PHE A 67 12.19 -32.35 -7.92
N SER A 68 13.29 -31.64 -8.21
CA SER A 68 14.63 -32.20 -8.19
C SER A 68 15.19 -32.33 -6.76
N GLN A 69 14.52 -31.76 -5.76
CA GLN A 69 14.94 -31.80 -4.35
C GLN A 69 14.25 -32.96 -3.58
N PRO A 70 14.82 -33.40 -2.45
CA PRO A 70 14.21 -34.42 -1.59
C PRO A 70 12.78 -34.05 -1.17
N ILE A 71 11.91 -35.07 -1.04
CA ILE A 71 10.48 -34.88 -0.75
C ILE A 71 10.21 -34.12 0.55
N GLY A 72 11.06 -34.27 1.57
CA GLY A 72 10.95 -33.53 2.83
C GLY A 72 11.09 -32.01 2.68
N THR A 73 11.68 -31.53 1.57
CA THR A 73 11.93 -30.11 1.32
C THR A 73 10.76 -29.43 0.63
N TRP A 74 10.13 -30.08 -0.36
CA TRP A 74 9.03 -29.48 -1.14
C TRP A 74 7.63 -29.90 -0.68
N LEU A 75 7.45 -31.07 -0.05
CA LEU A 75 6.14 -31.52 0.38
C LEU A 75 5.48 -30.58 1.42
N PRO A 76 6.19 -30.09 2.47
CA PRO A 76 5.60 -29.15 3.41
C PRO A 76 5.18 -27.82 2.78
N ARG A 77 5.92 -27.38 1.76
CA ARG A 77 5.67 -26.14 0.99
C ARG A 77 4.40 -26.24 0.13
N LEU A 78 4.14 -27.40 -0.47
CA LEU A 78 2.87 -27.65 -1.17
C LEU A 78 1.71 -27.71 -0.18
N ILE A 79 1.86 -28.44 0.93
CA ILE A 79 0.82 -28.55 1.96
C ILE A 79 0.44 -27.17 2.49
N SER A 80 1.40 -26.29 2.76
CA SER A 80 1.12 -24.93 3.22
C SER A 80 0.42 -24.09 2.14
N ALA A 81 0.85 -24.15 0.88
CA ALA A 81 0.20 -23.45 -0.23
C ALA A 81 -1.28 -23.87 -0.39
N PHE A 82 -1.56 -25.17 -0.37
CA PHE A 82 -2.93 -25.68 -0.44
C PHE A 82 -3.75 -25.33 0.80
N ALA A 83 -3.16 -25.36 2.00
CA ALA A 83 -3.84 -24.96 3.23
C ALA A 83 -4.28 -23.48 3.17
N TRP A 84 -3.40 -22.59 2.71
CA TRP A 84 -3.73 -21.17 2.55
C TRP A 84 -4.83 -20.93 1.52
N LEU A 85 -4.76 -21.61 0.37
CA LEU A 85 -5.84 -21.56 -0.62
C LEU A 85 -7.17 -22.05 -0.04
N GLY A 86 -7.15 -23.13 0.73
CA GLY A 86 -8.33 -23.67 1.44
C GLY A 86 -8.93 -22.67 2.42
N ILE A 87 -8.10 -21.99 3.22
CA ILE A 87 -8.53 -20.94 4.16
C ILE A 87 -9.16 -19.76 3.40
N GLY A 88 -8.55 -19.34 2.28
CA GLY A 88 -9.08 -18.27 1.43
C GLY A 88 -10.45 -18.62 0.84
N VAL A 89 -10.61 -19.83 0.29
CA VAL A 89 -11.89 -20.31 -0.26
C VAL A 89 -12.95 -20.40 0.85
N PHE A 90 -12.58 -20.88 2.03
CA PHE A 90 -13.48 -20.92 3.18
C PHE A 90 -13.93 -19.52 3.60
N ALA A 91 -13.01 -18.56 3.65
CA ALA A 91 -13.31 -17.16 3.94
C ALA A 91 -14.25 -16.55 2.88
N ALA A 92 -13.99 -16.78 1.60
CA ALA A 92 -14.87 -16.32 0.52
C ALA A 92 -16.29 -16.93 0.60
N ARG A 93 -16.41 -18.23 0.90
CA ARG A 93 -17.71 -18.88 1.12
C ARG A 93 -18.46 -18.30 2.31
N ARG A 94 -17.76 -18.04 3.42
CA ARG A 94 -18.34 -17.38 4.60
C ARG A 94 -18.80 -15.96 4.27
N GLY A 95 -18.02 -15.21 3.49
CA GLY A 95 -18.41 -13.88 3.02
C GLY A 95 -19.66 -13.90 2.13
N ALA A 96 -19.74 -14.84 1.19
CA ALA A 96 -20.90 -15.01 0.31
C ALA A 96 -22.18 -15.34 1.10
N ASN A 97 -22.08 -16.20 2.11
CA ASN A 97 -23.21 -16.59 2.97
C ASN A 97 -23.61 -15.50 3.97
N ALA A 98 -22.71 -14.59 4.34
CA ALA A 98 -23.00 -13.47 5.23
C ALA A 98 -23.86 -12.37 4.57
N ARG A 99 -24.13 -12.46 3.26
CA ARG A 99 -24.78 -11.40 2.48
C ARG A 99 -26.22 -11.09 2.92
N SER A 100 -27.00 -12.10 3.33
CA SER A 100 -28.42 -11.92 3.66
C SER A 100 -28.67 -11.41 5.09
N ALA A 101 -27.66 -11.42 5.97
CA ALA A 101 -27.80 -11.11 7.39
C ALA A 101 -27.26 -9.73 7.80
N VAL A 102 -26.58 -9.01 6.90
CA VAL A 102 -25.78 -7.84 7.28
C VAL A 102 -26.45 -6.54 6.84
N ARG A 103 -27.21 -5.94 7.77
CA ARG A 103 -27.45 -4.48 7.80
C ARG A 103 -26.09 -3.76 7.82
N GLU A 104 -25.96 -2.62 7.14
CA GLU A 104 -24.71 -1.85 7.00
C GLU A 104 -23.97 -1.59 8.33
N ALA A 105 -24.69 -1.49 9.45
CA ALA A 105 -24.12 -1.34 10.80
C ALA A 105 -23.34 -2.58 11.30
N ILE A 106 -23.71 -3.79 10.87
CA ILE A 106 -23.00 -5.04 11.21
C ILE A 106 -21.73 -5.19 10.34
N ALA A 107 -21.76 -4.69 9.09
CA ALA A 107 -20.57 -4.69 8.21
C ALA A 107 -19.45 -3.84 8.78
N LEU A 108 -19.77 -2.63 9.27
CA LEU A 108 -18.80 -1.75 9.92
C LEU A 108 -18.21 -2.41 11.19
N ARG A 109 -19.05 -3.02 12.03
CA ARG A 109 -18.60 -3.74 13.23
C ARG A 109 -17.74 -4.96 12.90
N ALA A 110 -18.05 -5.67 11.81
CA ALA A 110 -17.24 -6.79 11.32
C ALA A 110 -15.89 -6.32 10.76
N LEU A 111 -15.84 -5.18 10.06
CA LEU A 111 -14.59 -4.58 9.57
C LEU A 111 -13.72 -4.08 10.72
N ILE A 112 -14.30 -3.39 11.70
CA ILE A 112 -13.59 -2.96 12.92
C ILE A 112 -13.11 -4.19 13.69
N GLY A 113 -13.96 -5.20 13.88
CA GLY A 113 -13.60 -6.45 14.56
C GLY A 113 -12.46 -7.18 13.83
N ALA A 114 -12.52 -7.27 12.50
CA ALA A 114 -11.45 -7.84 11.70
C ALA A 114 -10.15 -7.04 11.83
N GLY A 115 -10.23 -5.70 11.82
CA GLY A 115 -9.08 -4.82 12.03
C GLY A 115 -8.44 -4.96 13.40
N LEU A 116 -9.24 -5.12 14.45
CA LEU A 116 -8.77 -5.35 15.83
C LEU A 116 -8.14 -6.73 15.99
N VAL A 117 -8.77 -7.77 15.44
CA VAL A 117 -8.20 -9.13 15.40
C VAL A 117 -6.86 -9.11 14.66
N TRP A 118 -6.78 -8.34 13.58
CA TRP A 118 -5.55 -8.13 12.83
C TRP A 118 -4.43 -7.49 13.64
N LEU A 119 -4.73 -6.39 14.32
CA LEU A 119 -3.78 -5.72 15.20
C LEU A 119 -3.33 -6.66 16.31
N ALA A 120 -4.25 -7.44 16.90
CA ALA A 120 -3.93 -8.41 17.93
C ALA A 120 -3.01 -9.54 17.40
N ILE A 121 -3.22 -10.01 16.16
CA ILE A 121 -2.34 -11.00 15.51
C ILE A 121 -0.95 -10.41 15.27
N ILE A 122 -0.86 -9.18 14.75
CA ILE A 122 0.44 -8.51 14.52
C ILE A 122 1.19 -8.32 15.84
N ILE A 123 0.52 -7.80 16.87
CA ILE A 123 1.09 -7.60 18.20
C ILE A 123 1.50 -8.95 18.80
N GLY A 124 0.66 -9.98 18.69
CA GLY A 124 0.95 -11.32 19.18
C GLY A 124 2.16 -11.96 18.48
N ILE A 125 2.29 -11.80 17.17
CA ILE A 125 3.46 -12.25 16.40
C ILE A 125 4.71 -11.50 16.87
N VAL A 126 4.64 -10.17 17.01
CA VAL A 126 5.77 -9.36 17.49
C VAL A 126 6.18 -9.79 18.89
N LEU A 127 5.24 -9.96 19.83
CA LEU A 127 5.52 -10.39 21.20
C LEU A 127 6.09 -11.82 21.24
N ALA A 128 5.56 -12.74 20.44
CA ALA A 128 6.07 -14.10 20.35
C ALA A 128 7.48 -14.15 19.77
N LEU A 129 7.77 -13.33 18.75
CA LEU A 129 9.11 -13.19 18.18
C LEU A 129 10.08 -12.55 19.18
N SER A 130 9.63 -11.55 19.96
CA SER A 130 10.41 -10.94 21.04
C SER A 130 10.74 -11.95 22.14
N ALA A 131 9.74 -12.71 22.59
CA ALA A 131 9.91 -13.74 23.63
C ALA A 131 10.80 -14.90 23.17
N ALA A 132 10.83 -15.19 21.86
CA ALA A 132 11.71 -16.18 21.27
C ALA A 132 13.14 -15.66 20.98
N GLY A 133 13.47 -14.41 21.34
CA GLY A 133 14.77 -13.79 21.06
C GLY A 133 15.03 -13.54 19.57
N ALA A 134 13.99 -13.62 18.72
CA ALA A 134 14.09 -13.51 17.27
C ALA A 134 14.12 -12.05 16.78
N THR A 135 13.87 -11.07 17.65
CA THR A 135 13.77 -9.65 17.26
C THR A 135 15.12 -8.98 17.05
N GLU A 136 16.20 -9.51 17.63
CA GLU A 136 17.55 -8.93 17.50
C GLU A 136 18.06 -8.92 16.05
N ASN A 137 17.58 -9.84 15.21
CA ASN A 137 17.91 -9.92 13.79
C ASN A 137 16.88 -9.26 12.85
N LEU A 138 15.69 -8.90 13.35
CA LEU A 138 14.57 -8.41 12.51
C LEU A 138 14.60 -6.90 12.32
N LEU A 139 14.96 -6.15 13.36
CA LEU A 139 15.18 -4.71 13.31
C LEU A 139 16.56 -4.47 13.91
N PRO A 140 17.65 -4.51 13.10
CA PRO A 140 18.96 -4.15 13.62
C PRO A 140 18.83 -2.78 14.25
N VAL A 141 19.22 -2.66 15.52
CA VAL A 141 19.24 -1.40 16.24
C VAL A 141 20.12 -0.46 15.43
N THR A 142 19.49 0.46 14.71
CA THR A 142 20.17 1.40 13.84
C THR A 142 20.42 2.67 14.63
N ASP A 143 21.67 3.14 14.60
CA ASP A 143 22.02 4.41 15.22
C ASP A 143 21.07 5.52 14.76
N THR A 144 20.72 6.42 15.67
CA THR A 144 19.82 7.55 15.39
C THR A 144 20.28 8.37 14.18
N GLY A 145 21.59 8.39 13.87
CA GLY A 145 22.14 9.02 12.66
C GLY A 145 21.70 8.40 11.32
N ARG A 146 21.21 7.16 11.30
CA ARG A 146 20.73 6.47 10.09
C ARG A 146 19.25 6.70 9.79
N TRP A 147 18.55 7.44 10.65
CA TRP A 147 17.14 7.79 10.49
C TRP A 147 16.90 8.91 9.48
N GLY A 148 17.96 9.45 8.87
CA GLY A 148 17.88 10.58 7.94
C GLY A 148 16.84 10.39 6.83
N GLY A 149 16.75 9.19 6.23
CA GLY A 149 15.77 8.91 5.18
C GLY A 149 14.31 8.96 5.65
N PHE A 150 14.05 8.46 6.87
CA PHE A 150 12.73 8.51 7.48
C PHE A 150 12.32 9.96 7.79
N LEU A 151 13.21 10.70 8.46
CA LEU A 151 12.97 12.11 8.79
C LEU A 151 12.80 12.98 7.54
N LEU A 152 13.58 12.73 6.50
CA LEU A 152 13.45 13.40 5.20
C LEU A 152 12.09 13.13 4.56
N THR A 153 11.65 11.87 4.54
CA THR A 153 10.33 11.50 3.99
C THR A 153 9.21 12.16 4.78
N LEU A 154 9.30 12.16 6.11
CA LEU A 154 8.31 12.78 6.98
C LEU A 154 8.25 14.30 6.75
N LEU A 155 9.40 14.95 6.69
CA LEU A 155 9.52 16.37 6.39
C LEU A 155 8.89 16.72 5.03
N LEU A 156 9.29 16.03 3.96
CA LEU A 156 8.75 16.23 2.61
C LEU A 156 7.22 16.07 2.59
N THR A 157 6.72 15.03 3.25
CA THR A 157 5.28 14.73 3.29
C THR A 157 4.50 15.79 4.04
N VAL A 158 4.96 16.20 5.23
CA VAL A 158 4.28 17.23 6.04
C VAL A 158 4.23 18.56 5.31
N VAL A 159 5.35 19.00 4.74
CA VAL A 159 5.41 20.25 3.96
C VAL A 159 4.49 20.18 2.74
N ALA A 160 4.52 19.07 2.00
CA ALA A 160 3.66 18.90 0.84
C ALA A 160 2.18 18.90 1.21
N ILE A 161 1.76 18.26 2.31
CA ILE A 161 0.36 18.28 2.76
C ILE A 161 -0.06 19.70 3.14
N ILE A 162 0.71 20.36 4.00
CA ILE A 162 0.40 21.72 4.48
C ILE A 162 0.38 22.73 3.33
N GLY A 163 1.34 22.64 2.40
CA GLY A 163 1.42 23.56 1.26
C GLY A 163 0.39 23.26 0.18
N SER A 164 0.12 21.99 -0.10
CA SER A 164 -0.80 21.61 -1.18
C SER A 164 -2.25 21.87 -0.81
N PHE A 165 -2.58 21.86 0.49
CA PHE A 165 -3.93 22.12 0.96
C PHE A 165 -4.51 23.48 0.50
N PRO A 166 -3.93 24.63 0.89
CA PRO A 166 -4.41 25.92 0.45
C PRO A 166 -4.30 26.10 -1.07
N LEU A 167 -3.21 25.61 -1.70
CA LEU A 167 -3.04 25.70 -3.15
C LEU A 167 -4.12 24.92 -3.91
N GLY A 168 -4.43 23.70 -3.49
CA GLY A 168 -5.47 22.87 -4.09
C GLY A 168 -6.85 23.50 -3.97
N VAL A 169 -7.17 24.10 -2.82
CA VAL A 169 -8.41 24.85 -2.62
C VAL A 169 -8.47 26.07 -3.56
N LEU A 170 -7.40 26.86 -3.63
CA LEU A 170 -7.32 28.02 -4.53
C LEU A 170 -7.49 27.63 -5.99
N LEU A 171 -6.86 26.55 -6.44
CA LEU A 171 -6.99 26.03 -7.81
C LEU A 171 -8.41 25.54 -8.12
N ALA A 172 -9.05 24.86 -7.16
CA ALA A 172 -10.43 24.39 -7.31
C ALA A 172 -11.41 25.57 -7.44
N LEU A 173 -11.24 26.60 -6.62
CA LEU A 173 -12.03 27.84 -6.69
C LEU A 173 -11.74 28.63 -7.97
N GLY A 174 -10.47 28.75 -8.37
CA GLY A 174 -10.05 29.41 -9.60
C GLY A 174 -10.69 28.80 -10.85
N ARG A 175 -10.84 27.47 -10.91
CA ARG A 175 -11.56 26.75 -11.98
C ARG A 175 -13.06 27.09 -12.06
N ARG A 176 -13.66 27.56 -10.97
CA ARG A 176 -15.07 28.02 -10.89
C ARG A 176 -15.22 29.53 -11.12
N SER A 177 -14.12 30.27 -11.29
CA SER A 177 -14.14 31.71 -11.52
C SER A 177 -14.87 32.08 -12.81
N SER A 178 -15.53 33.24 -12.81
CA SER A 178 -16.15 33.86 -13.98
C SER A 178 -15.12 34.47 -14.94
N LEU A 179 -13.91 34.75 -14.46
CA LEU A 179 -12.82 35.31 -15.26
C LEU A 179 -12.19 34.21 -16.14
N PRO A 180 -12.29 34.29 -17.49
CA PRO A 180 -11.83 33.23 -18.37
C PRO A 180 -10.33 32.92 -18.24
N ALA A 181 -9.50 33.94 -18.05
CA ALA A 181 -8.05 33.77 -17.92
C ALA A 181 -7.69 32.90 -16.72
N ILE A 182 -8.20 33.23 -15.52
CA ILE A 182 -7.94 32.47 -14.28
C ILE A 182 -8.47 31.05 -14.43
N ARG A 183 -9.69 30.91 -14.95
CA ARG A 183 -10.33 29.62 -15.16
C ARG A 183 -9.50 28.71 -16.04
N ILE A 184 -9.05 29.21 -17.19
CA ILE A 184 -8.25 28.43 -18.14
C ILE A 184 -6.89 28.07 -17.54
N THR A 185 -6.20 29.01 -16.89
CA THR A 185 -4.91 28.72 -16.24
C THR A 185 -5.03 27.62 -15.18
N CYS A 186 -6.06 27.67 -14.32
CA CYS A 186 -6.31 26.62 -13.33
C CYS A 186 -6.63 25.26 -13.98
N ILE A 187 -7.46 25.25 -15.03
CA ILE A 187 -7.78 24.02 -15.77
C ILE A 187 -6.50 23.42 -16.36
N VAL A 188 -5.74 24.20 -17.12
CA VAL A 188 -4.52 23.74 -17.78
C VAL A 188 -3.52 23.21 -16.75
N PHE A 189 -3.29 23.94 -15.65
CA PHE A 189 -2.41 23.46 -14.59
C PHE A 189 -2.86 22.11 -14.02
N ILE A 190 -4.13 21.98 -13.64
CA ILE A 190 -4.66 20.75 -13.01
C ILE A 190 -4.57 19.56 -13.97
N GLU A 191 -5.03 19.73 -15.21
CA GLU A 191 -5.07 18.65 -16.19
C GLU A 191 -3.65 18.22 -16.62
N LEU A 192 -2.72 19.17 -16.80
CA LEU A 192 -1.33 18.85 -17.14
C LEU A 192 -0.63 18.10 -16.02
N VAL A 193 -0.70 18.61 -14.78
CA VAL A 193 0.01 18.01 -13.65
C VAL A 193 -0.52 16.60 -13.35
N ARG A 194 -1.83 16.37 -13.48
CA ARG A 194 -2.44 15.05 -13.29
C ARG A 194 -2.15 14.07 -14.42
N GLY A 195 -1.74 14.56 -15.59
CA GLY A 195 -1.32 13.75 -16.73
C GLY A 195 0.14 13.29 -16.67
N VAL A 196 0.95 13.82 -15.75
CA VAL A 196 2.39 13.55 -15.65
C VAL A 196 2.69 12.65 -14.44
N PRO A 197 3.62 11.67 -14.54
CA PRO A 197 4.05 10.89 -13.39
C PRO A 197 4.77 11.74 -12.32
N LEU A 198 4.55 11.46 -11.03
CA LEU A 198 5.22 12.17 -9.93
C LEU A 198 6.75 12.12 -10.06
N ILE A 199 7.30 10.96 -10.44
CA ILE A 199 8.74 10.80 -10.63
C ILE A 199 9.29 11.79 -11.66
N THR A 200 8.55 12.02 -12.75
CA THR A 200 8.91 12.99 -13.79
C THR A 200 8.95 14.40 -13.22
N VAL A 201 7.98 14.79 -12.38
CA VAL A 201 7.96 16.11 -11.73
C VAL A 201 9.18 16.30 -10.81
N LEU A 202 9.54 15.27 -10.04
CA LEU A 202 10.72 15.31 -9.18
C LEU A 202 12.01 15.40 -10.00
N PHE A 203 12.15 14.63 -11.09
CA PHE A 203 13.30 14.72 -11.99
C PHE A 203 13.39 16.07 -12.69
N MET A 204 12.26 16.61 -13.15
CA MET A 204 12.20 17.96 -13.71
C MET A 204 12.64 19.02 -12.69
N ALA A 205 12.18 18.91 -11.44
CA ALA A 205 12.57 19.82 -10.36
C ALA A 205 14.08 19.73 -10.06
N GLN A 206 14.67 18.55 -10.13
CA GLN A 206 16.09 18.34 -9.86
C GLN A 206 17.01 18.68 -11.03
N LEU A 207 16.62 18.35 -12.25
CA LEU A 207 17.50 18.41 -13.43
C LEU A 207 17.15 19.56 -14.36
N LEU A 208 15.86 19.81 -14.65
CA LEU A 208 15.48 20.85 -15.59
C LEU A 208 15.46 22.24 -14.98
N VAL A 209 15.05 22.39 -13.71
CA VAL A 209 14.98 23.71 -13.06
C VAL A 209 16.36 24.40 -13.05
N PRO A 210 17.46 23.74 -12.62
CA PRO A 210 18.80 24.33 -12.72
C PRO A 210 19.25 24.58 -14.16
N LEU A 211 18.81 23.76 -15.12
CA LEU A 211 19.18 23.89 -16.53
C LEU A 211 18.51 25.11 -17.19
N VAL A 212 17.24 25.36 -16.87
CA VAL A 212 16.46 26.50 -17.39
C VAL A 212 16.92 27.80 -16.75
N ASN A 213 17.25 27.78 -15.45
CA ASN A 213 17.79 28.94 -14.76
C ASN A 213 18.94 28.51 -13.82
N PRO A 214 20.21 28.79 -14.20
CA PRO A 214 21.38 28.44 -13.40
C PRO A 214 21.37 29.04 -11.99
N ALA A 215 20.71 30.17 -11.75
CA ALA A 215 20.58 30.74 -10.42
C ALA A 215 19.76 29.84 -9.47
N LEU A 216 18.86 29.01 -10.02
CA LEU A 216 18.08 28.05 -9.25
C LEU A 216 18.87 26.77 -8.94
N ALA A 217 20.10 26.63 -9.45
CA ALA A 217 21.00 25.53 -9.09
C ALA A 217 21.43 25.61 -7.61
N GLU A 218 21.61 26.82 -7.08
CA GLU A 218 22.00 27.08 -5.69
C GLU A 218 20.90 26.73 -4.67
N VAL A 219 19.65 26.59 -5.13
CA VAL A 219 18.54 26.16 -4.28
C VAL A 219 18.75 24.72 -3.85
N ASP A 220 18.49 24.43 -2.57
CA ASP A 220 18.67 23.08 -2.04
C ASP A 220 17.79 22.04 -2.75
N ASN A 221 18.35 20.84 -2.93
CA ASN A 221 17.67 19.72 -3.57
C ASN A 221 16.36 19.34 -2.86
N VAL A 222 16.39 19.29 -1.53
CA VAL A 222 15.21 18.94 -0.74
C VAL A 222 14.12 19.98 -0.93
N PHE A 223 14.47 21.26 -0.96
CA PHE A 223 13.51 22.33 -1.20
C PHE A 223 12.84 22.22 -2.58
N ARG A 224 13.62 21.94 -3.65
CA ARG A 224 13.05 21.71 -4.99
C ARG A 224 12.08 20.52 -5.00
N ALA A 225 12.43 19.44 -4.30
CA ALA A 225 11.55 18.29 -4.14
C ALA A 225 10.26 18.64 -3.36
N MET A 226 10.35 19.45 -2.30
CA MET A 226 9.18 19.94 -1.55
C MET A 226 8.24 20.74 -2.45
N VAL A 227 8.76 21.66 -3.25
CA VAL A 227 7.95 22.48 -4.17
C VAL A 227 7.29 21.60 -5.23
N GLY A 228 8.04 20.71 -5.88
CA GLY A 228 7.50 19.79 -6.88
C GLY A 228 6.39 18.90 -6.32
N LEU A 229 6.62 18.32 -5.14
CA LEU A 229 5.64 17.47 -4.44
C LEU A 229 4.40 18.26 -4.01
N THR A 230 4.57 19.50 -3.56
CA THR A 230 3.48 20.40 -3.17
C THR A 230 2.58 20.73 -4.36
N LEU A 231 3.17 21.13 -5.49
CA LEU A 231 2.43 21.48 -6.71
C LEU A 231 1.70 20.27 -7.30
N PHE A 232 2.38 19.11 -7.30
CA PHE A 232 1.77 17.86 -7.73
C PHE A 232 0.56 17.52 -6.88
N SER A 233 0.73 17.44 -5.55
CA SER A 233 -0.35 17.14 -4.61
C SER A 233 -1.49 18.15 -4.68
N ALA A 234 -1.20 19.44 -4.93
CA ALA A 234 -2.22 20.49 -5.03
C ALA A 234 -3.17 20.25 -6.21
N ALA A 235 -2.67 19.77 -7.36
CA ALA A 235 -3.51 19.47 -8.53
C ALA A 235 -4.48 18.32 -8.27
N TYR A 236 -4.03 17.25 -7.60
CA TYR A 236 -4.90 16.13 -7.21
C TYR A 236 -5.89 16.54 -6.13
N LEU A 237 -5.46 17.35 -5.16
CA LEU A 237 -6.34 17.85 -4.12
C LEU A 237 -7.42 18.78 -4.68
N ALA A 238 -7.09 19.63 -5.66
CA ALA A 238 -8.06 20.49 -6.32
C ALA A 238 -9.21 19.69 -6.95
N GLU A 239 -8.91 18.52 -7.50
CA GLU A 239 -9.92 17.62 -8.05
C GLU A 239 -10.79 16.97 -6.95
N ASN A 240 -10.18 16.55 -5.84
CA ASN A 240 -10.94 16.00 -4.71
C ASN A 240 -11.89 17.05 -4.11
N VAL A 241 -11.43 18.29 -3.95
CA VAL A 241 -12.27 19.40 -3.47
C VAL A 241 -13.40 19.67 -4.47
N ARG A 242 -13.11 19.66 -5.78
CA ARG A 242 -14.15 19.77 -6.81
C ARG A 242 -15.21 18.67 -6.68
N GLY A 243 -14.79 17.43 -6.45
CA GLY A 243 -15.70 16.29 -6.26
C GLY A 243 -16.55 16.37 -5.00
N GLY A 244 -16.09 17.09 -3.96
CA GLY A 244 -16.89 17.35 -2.76
C GLY A 244 -17.83 18.56 -2.85
N LEU A 245 -17.62 19.45 -3.83
CA LEU A 245 -18.47 20.61 -4.10
C LEU A 245 -19.58 20.33 -5.14
N GLN A 246 -19.58 19.14 -5.74
CA GLN A 246 -20.57 18.65 -6.70
C GLN A 246 -21.57 17.73 -6.02
#